data_AF-A0A5B6TCJ8-F1
#
_entry.id   AF-A0A5B6TCJ8-F1
#
_cell.length_a   1.000
_cell.length_b   1.000
_cell.length_c   1.000
_cell.angle_alpha   90.00
_cell.angle_beta   90.00
_cell.angle_gamma   90.00
#
_symmetry.space_group_name_H-M   'P 1'
#
loop_
_entity.id
_entity.type
_entity.pdbx_description
1 polymer ?
#
loop_
_entity_poly.entity_id
_entity_poly.type
_entity_poly.pdbx_seq_one_letter_code
_entity_poly.pdbx_strand_id
1 'polypeptide(L)'
;MVYILINEILFHDKEELLYKTMDESKNFYGIHSSKRRTIVAPAFLHIFKFEEGATRTVAVDQQDNYLWVDYNGLTQEIDEETKEEYRSTIIKNSRCNCYNIDFKETACTICDARCQIWNRASSRLLDKHMGWTS
;
A
#
# COMPACT_ATOMS: atom_id res chain seq x y z
N MET A 1 -10.29 -6.03 10.64
CA MET A 1 -9.15 -6.78 11.22
C MET A 1 -7.89 -6.33 10.50
N VAL A 2 -6.75 -6.17 11.18
CA VAL A 2 -5.49 -5.74 10.54
C VAL A 2 -4.62 -6.93 10.20
N TYR A 3 -4.25 -7.06 8.93
CA TYR A 3 -3.37 -8.10 8.42
C TYR A 3 -2.02 -7.50 8.03
N ILE A 4 -0.93 -8.22 8.31
CA ILE A 4 0.39 -7.94 7.75
C ILE A 4 0.49 -8.67 6.42
N LEU A 5 0.75 -7.93 5.34
CA LEU A 5 0.87 -8.48 3.99
C LEU A 5 2.33 -8.90 3.74
N ILE A 6 2.67 -10.15 4.01
CA ILE A 6 4.05 -10.67 3.92
C ILE A 6 4.63 -10.63 2.50
N ASN A 7 3.75 -10.57 1.49
CA ASN A 7 4.13 -10.46 0.08
C ASN A 7 4.25 -9.01 -0.41
N GLU A 8 3.99 -8.02 0.45
CA GLU A 8 4.03 -6.58 0.15
C GLU A 8 5.09 -5.89 1.00
N ILE A 9 6.35 -6.01 0.59
CA ILE A 9 7.49 -5.34 1.23
C ILE A 9 7.59 -3.91 0.69
N LEU A 10 7.50 -2.93 1.59
CA LEU A 10 7.65 -1.50 1.33
C LEU A 10 9.11 -1.06 1.37
N PHE A 11 9.90 -1.66 2.26
CA PHE A 11 11.33 -1.38 2.44
C PHE A 11 12.03 -2.63 2.99
N HIS A 12 13.29 -2.81 2.59
CA HIS A 12 14.15 -3.88 3.08
C HIS A 12 15.59 -3.40 3.08
N ASP A 13 16.23 -3.47 4.25
CA ASP A 13 17.69 -3.43 4.38
C ASP A 13 18.17 -4.58 5.27
N LYS A 14 19.46 -4.58 5.62
CA LYS A 14 20.06 -5.65 6.44
C LYS A 14 19.47 -5.77 7.84
N GLU A 15 18.81 -4.74 8.37
CA GLU A 15 18.35 -4.66 9.74
C GLU A 15 16.83 -4.59 9.89
N GLU A 16 16.12 -4.09 8.87
CA GLU A 16 14.71 -3.78 8.94
C GLU A 16 13.94 -4.18 7.67
N LEU A 17 12.79 -4.82 7.90
CA LEU A 17 11.77 -5.08 6.89
C LEU A 17 10.53 -4.28 7.25
N LEU A 18 10.06 -3.48 6.31
CA LEU A 18 8.77 -2.82 6.40
C LEU A 18 7.77 -3.53 5.50
N TYR A 19 6.75 -4.08 6.12
CA TYR A 19 5.63 -4.70 5.42
C TYR A 19 4.47 -3.73 5.34
N LYS A 20 3.72 -3.80 4.25
CA LYS A 20 2.41 -3.18 4.16
C LYS A 20 1.45 -3.92 5.09
N THR A 21 0.64 -3.19 5.84
CA THR A 21 -0.51 -3.75 6.56
C THR A 21 -1.81 -3.36 5.87
N MET A 22 -2.90 -4.08 6.15
CA MET A 22 -4.20 -3.85 5.53
C MET A 22 -5.33 -4.04 6.55
N ASP A 23 -6.22 -3.07 6.67
CA ASP A 23 -7.50 -3.20 7.39
C ASP A 23 -8.59 -3.68 6.42
N GLU A 24 -8.97 -4.94 6.53
CA GLU A 24 -9.92 -5.63 5.64
C GLU A 24 -11.25 -4.91 5.51
N SER A 25 -11.75 -4.36 6.61
CA SER A 25 -13.09 -3.74 6.64
C SER A 25 -13.10 -2.38 5.94
N LYS A 26 -11.96 -1.66 5.96
CA LYS A 26 -11.85 -0.30 5.42
C LYS A 26 -11.12 -0.24 4.09
N ASN A 27 -10.36 -1.28 3.76
CA ASN A 27 -9.40 -1.31 2.66
C ASN A 27 -8.41 -0.14 2.73
N PHE A 28 -7.87 0.07 3.93
CA PHE A 28 -6.79 1.01 4.19
C PHE A 28 -5.50 0.26 4.48
N TYR A 29 -4.38 0.91 4.22
CA TYR A 29 -3.04 0.38 4.40
C TYR A 29 -2.26 1.16 5.44
N GLY A 30 -1.37 0.45 6.11
CA GLY A 30 -0.41 0.97 7.07
C GLY A 30 0.95 0.31 6.90
N ILE A 31 1.80 0.43 7.92
CA ILE A 31 3.19 -0.07 7.90
C ILE A 31 3.41 -0.94 9.14
N HIS A 32 4.06 -2.09 8.98
CA HIS A 32 4.58 -2.90 10.07
C HIS A 32 6.10 -2.95 9.95
N SER A 33 6.81 -2.63 11.04
CA SER A 33 8.25 -2.77 11.14
C SER A 33 8.63 -4.06 11.86
N SER A 34 9.45 -4.91 11.21
CA SER A 34 9.98 -6.12 11.84
C SER A 34 10.95 -5.81 12.98
N LYS A 35 11.75 -4.75 12.85
CA LYS A 35 12.78 -4.33 13.81
C LYS A 35 12.17 -3.64 15.04
N ARG A 36 11.30 -2.65 14.80
CA ARG A 36 10.65 -1.86 15.85
C ARG A 36 9.47 -2.60 16.49
N ARG A 37 8.94 -3.64 15.82
CA ARG A 37 7.72 -4.38 16.21
C ARG A 37 6.50 -3.46 16.41
N THR A 38 6.48 -2.34 15.70
CA THR A 38 5.40 -1.35 15.72
C THR A 38 4.56 -1.44 14.47
N ILE A 39 3.28 -1.09 14.62
CA ILE A 39 2.35 -0.95 13.50
C ILE A 39 1.94 0.53 13.43
N VAL A 40 2.25 1.17 12.31
CA VAL A 40 1.58 2.39 11.88
C VAL A 40 0.18 1.97 11.44
N ALA A 41 -0.83 2.50 12.14
CA ALA A 41 -2.22 2.12 11.91
C ALA A 41 -2.64 2.34 10.45
N PRO A 42 -3.42 1.42 9.85
CA PRO A 42 -3.91 1.61 8.49
C PRO A 42 -4.75 2.88 8.35
N ALA A 43 -4.24 3.82 7.56
CA ALA A 43 -4.84 5.14 7.36
C ALA A 43 -4.80 5.62 5.89
N PHE A 44 -4.09 4.91 5.03
CA PHE A 44 -3.82 5.32 3.65
C PHE A 44 -4.55 4.45 2.63
N LEU A 45 -4.95 5.01 1.49
CA LEU A 45 -5.42 4.24 0.33
C LEU A 45 -4.28 3.48 -0.37
N HIS A 46 -3.07 4.02 -0.31
CA HIS A 46 -1.87 3.38 -0.84
C HIS A 46 -0.62 3.90 -0.14
N ILE A 47 0.43 3.08 -0.08
CA ILE A 47 1.77 3.46 0.37
C ILE A 47 2.72 2.90 -0.69
N PHE A 48 3.49 3.77 -1.31
CA PHE A 48 4.50 3.40 -2.30
C PHE A 48 5.68 2.72 -1.60
N LYS A 49 6.53 2.04 -2.38
CA LYS A 49 7.78 1.50 -1.83
C LYS A 49 8.74 2.64 -1.52
N PHE A 50 9.57 2.45 -0.50
CA PHE A 50 10.68 3.35 -0.25
C PHE A 50 11.76 3.09 -1.31
N GLU A 51 12.27 4.17 -1.88
CA GLU A 51 13.44 4.10 -2.74
C GLU A 51 14.70 3.78 -1.92
N GLU A 52 15.73 3.30 -2.59
CA GLU A 52 16.99 2.95 -1.93
C GLU A 52 17.60 4.19 -1.26
N GLY A 53 17.88 4.09 0.05
CA GLY A 53 18.40 5.19 0.85
C GLY A 53 17.38 6.26 1.25
N ALA A 54 16.13 6.17 0.81
CA ALA A 54 15.09 7.12 1.20
C ALA A 54 14.63 6.88 2.65
N THR A 55 14.31 7.96 3.37
CA THR A 55 13.73 7.90 4.73
C THR A 55 12.23 8.12 4.76
N ARG A 56 11.65 8.48 3.61
CA ARG A 56 10.23 8.72 3.39
C ARG A 56 9.83 8.17 2.02
N THR A 57 8.57 7.82 1.88
CA THR A 57 7.95 7.45 0.61
C THR A 57 6.64 8.20 0.45
N VAL A 58 6.02 8.14 -0.72
CA VAL A 58 4.72 8.73 -0.95
C VAL A 58 3.62 7.79 -0.45
N ALA A 59 2.55 8.37 0.09
CA ALA A 59 1.32 7.69 0.39
C ALA A 59 0.13 8.48 -0.14
N VAL A 60 -0.98 7.78 -0.39
CA VAL A 60 -2.26 8.38 -0.78
C VAL A 60 -3.18 8.34 0.43
N ASP A 61 -3.64 9.48 0.92
CA ASP A 61 -4.55 9.57 2.07
C ASP A 61 -6.01 9.22 1.67
N GLN A 62 -6.94 9.34 2.63
CA GLN A 62 -8.35 9.02 2.41
C GLN A 62 -9.08 10.04 1.52
N GLN A 63 -8.52 11.23 1.39
CA GLN A 63 -9.00 12.34 0.58
C GLN A 63 -8.34 12.38 -0.81
N ASP A 64 -7.55 11.35 -1.16
CA ASP A 64 -6.82 11.24 -2.43
C ASP A 64 -5.70 12.27 -2.60
N ASN A 65 -5.18 12.80 -1.49
CA ASN A 65 -3.97 13.60 -1.49
C ASN A 65 -2.73 12.71 -1.39
N TYR A 66 -1.68 13.15 -2.08
CA TYR A 66 -0.37 12.51 -2.02
C TYR A 66 0.44 13.25 -0.96
N LEU A 67 1.08 12.50 -0.07
CA LEU A 67 1.83 13.01 1.07
C LEU A 67 3.13 12.21 1.21
N TRP A 68 4.17 12.83 1.75
CA TRP A 68 5.31 12.09 2.27
C TRP A 68 4.90 11.37 3.55
N VAL A 69 5.34 10.12 3.73
CA VAL A 69 5.22 9.35 4.96
C VAL A 69 6.56 8.70 5.31
N ASP A 70 6.97 8.79 6.58
CA ASP A 70 8.17 8.13 7.09
C ASP A 70 7.88 6.72 7.64
N TYR A 71 8.91 6.06 8.16
CA TYR A 71 8.78 4.73 8.77
C TYR A 71 7.90 4.67 10.02
N ASN A 72 7.63 5.82 10.65
CA ASN A 72 6.83 5.95 11.85
C ASN A 72 5.40 6.43 11.54
N GLY A 73 5.08 6.67 10.28
CA GLY A 73 3.76 7.17 9.85
C GLY A 73 3.60 8.69 9.99
N LEU A 74 4.69 9.43 10.22
CA LEU A 74 4.66 10.89 10.21
C LEU A 74 4.48 11.37 8.78
N THR A 75 3.52 12.26 8.57
CA THR A 75 3.15 12.76 7.25
C THR A 75 3.62 14.20 7.04
N GLN A 76 4.03 14.51 5.81
CA GLN A 76 4.37 15.87 5.38
C GLN A 76 3.76 16.12 4.00
N GLU A 77 3.38 17.36 3.72
CA GLU A 77 2.97 17.77 2.37
C GLU A 77 4.11 17.55 1.35
N ILE A 78 3.69 17.19 0.14
CA ILE A 78 4.57 17.01 -1.01
C ILE A 78 4.43 18.24 -1.94
N ASP A 79 5.51 18.60 -2.63
CA ASP A 79 5.47 19.62 -3.68
C ASP A 79 4.64 19.15 -4.89
N GLU A 80 4.11 20.10 -5.65
CA GLU A 80 3.20 19.80 -6.77
C GLU A 80 3.89 19.04 -7.92
N GLU A 81 5.19 19.24 -8.14
CA GLU A 81 5.93 18.51 -9.18
C GLU A 81 5.98 17.01 -8.87
N THR A 82 6.42 16.64 -7.66
CA THR A 82 6.47 15.24 -7.23
C THR A 82 5.06 14.64 -7.14
N LYS A 83 4.06 15.44 -6.75
CA LYS A 83 2.66 15.01 -6.73
C LYS A 83 2.17 14.61 -8.12
N GLU A 84 2.49 15.37 -9.16
CA GLU A 84 2.12 15.06 -10.54
C GLU A 84 2.78 13.76 -11.03
N GLU A 85 4.06 13.56 -10.70
CA GLU A 85 4.78 12.33 -11.00
C GLU A 85 4.07 11.10 -10.43
N TYR A 86 3.77 11.11 -9.12
CA TYR A 86 3.11 9.99 -8.47
C TYR A 86 1.63 9.84 -8.87
N ARG A 87 0.96 10.94 -9.24
CA ARG A 87 -0.39 10.89 -9.83
C ARG A 87 -0.42 10.17 -11.18
N SER A 88 0.67 10.22 -11.95
CA SER A 88 0.77 9.52 -13.23
C SER A 88 1.14 8.03 -13.08
N THR A 89 1.53 7.60 -11.87
CA THR A 89 2.02 6.24 -11.61
C THR A 89 0.86 5.27 -11.41
N ILE A 90 0.86 4.17 -12.18
CA ILE A 90 -0.14 3.11 -12.03
C ILE A 90 0.02 2.41 -10.68
N ILE A 91 -0.97 2.61 -9.82
CA ILE A 91 -1.10 1.89 -8.55
C ILE A 91 -1.65 0.49 -8.84
N LYS A 92 -0.90 -0.55 -8.45
CA LYS A 92 -1.29 -1.95 -8.58
C LYS A 92 -2.07 -2.41 -7.34
N ASN A 93 -2.90 -3.44 -7.53
CA ASN A 93 -3.47 -4.20 -6.41
C ASN A 93 -2.35 -4.79 -5.54
N SER A 94 -2.61 -4.85 -4.23
CA SER A 94 -1.65 -5.46 -3.29
C SER A 94 -1.69 -6.97 -3.39
N ARG A 95 -0.54 -7.64 -3.29
CA ARG A 95 -0.48 -9.11 -3.25
C ARG A 95 -1.01 -9.62 -1.92
N CYS A 96 -1.91 -10.60 -1.97
CA CYS A 96 -2.37 -11.30 -0.77
C CYS A 96 -1.27 -12.25 -0.27
N ASN A 97 -1.34 -12.64 1.01
CA ASN A 97 -0.44 -13.62 1.60
C ASN A 97 -0.53 -15.00 0.92
N CYS A 98 -1.66 -15.34 0.30
CA CYS A 98 -1.83 -16.60 -0.43
C CYS A 98 -1.21 -16.62 -1.84
N TYR A 99 -0.57 -15.53 -2.30
CA TYR A 99 -0.09 -15.39 -3.69
C TYR A 99 0.84 -16.52 -4.18
N ASN A 100 1.73 -17.03 -3.34
CA ASN A 100 2.66 -18.12 -3.66
C ASN A 100 2.26 -19.46 -3.01
N ILE A 101 1.02 -19.56 -2.53
CA ILE A 101 0.54 -20.77 -1.86
C ILE A 101 -0.14 -21.64 -2.91
N ASP A 102 0.48 -22.78 -3.21
CA ASP A 102 0.03 -23.75 -4.21
C ASP A 102 -1.12 -24.59 -3.63
N PHE A 103 -2.24 -23.94 -3.33
CA PHE A 103 -3.46 -24.60 -2.85
C PHE A 103 -4.62 -24.12 -3.69
N LYS A 104 -4.89 -24.88 -4.76
CA LYS A 104 -6.21 -24.92 -5.41
C LYS A 104 -7.26 -25.02 -4.29
N GLU A 105 -8.14 -24.02 -4.18
CA GLU A 105 -9.30 -23.99 -3.25
C GLU A 105 -9.08 -23.55 -1.78
N THR A 106 -8.04 -22.77 -1.44
CA THR A 106 -8.01 -22.17 -0.09
C THR A 106 -9.03 -21.04 0.05
N ALA A 107 -9.89 -21.14 1.08
CA ALA A 107 -10.82 -20.12 1.56
C ALA A 107 -10.08 -18.92 2.19
N CYS A 108 -9.17 -18.30 1.43
CA CYS A 108 -8.46 -17.10 1.88
C CYS A 108 -9.48 -15.97 2.01
N THR A 109 -9.95 -15.71 3.22
CA THR A 109 -10.97 -14.70 3.52
C THR A 109 -10.51 -13.28 3.19
N ILE A 110 -9.19 -13.05 3.16
CA ILE A 110 -8.59 -11.74 2.89
C ILE A 110 -8.81 -11.30 1.43
N CYS A 111 -8.77 -12.23 0.48
CA CYS A 111 -8.80 -11.90 -0.95
C CYS A 111 -9.73 -12.78 -1.78
N ASP A 112 -10.55 -13.60 -1.13
CA ASP A 112 -11.44 -14.58 -1.75
C ASP A 112 -10.73 -15.44 -2.81
N ALA A 113 -9.55 -15.96 -2.45
CA ALA A 113 -8.68 -16.78 -3.30
C ALA A 113 -8.20 -16.10 -4.61
N ARG A 114 -8.29 -14.77 -4.74
CA ARG A 114 -7.81 -14.04 -5.93
C ARG A 114 -6.31 -13.81 -5.96
N CYS A 115 -5.59 -14.19 -4.89
CA CYS A 115 -4.16 -13.91 -4.68
C CYS A 115 -3.78 -12.42 -4.66
N GLN A 116 -4.76 -11.53 -4.79
CA GLN A 116 -4.61 -10.08 -4.88
C GLN A 116 -5.73 -9.40 -4.12
N ILE A 117 -5.40 -8.34 -3.41
CA ILE A 117 -6.30 -7.48 -2.66
C ILE A 117 -6.52 -6.24 -3.51
N TRP A 118 -7.78 -5.99 -3.86
CA TRP A 118 -8.16 -4.82 -4.63
C TRP A 118 -7.72 -3.54 -3.92
N ASN A 119 -6.98 -2.67 -4.61
CA ASN A 119 -6.56 -1.38 -4.09
C ASN A 119 -7.47 -0.29 -4.67
N ARG A 120 -8.16 0.47 -3.80
CA ARG A 120 -9.08 1.53 -4.22
C ARG A 120 -8.41 2.61 -5.08
N ALA A 121 -7.15 2.96 -4.80
CA ALA A 121 -6.39 3.92 -5.59
C ALA A 121 -5.98 3.39 -6.98
N SER A 122 -5.99 2.07 -7.19
CA SER A 122 -5.72 1.44 -8.51
C SER A 122 -6.80 1.74 -9.55
N SER A 123 -8.07 1.77 -9.12
CA SER A 123 -9.22 1.81 -10.05
C SER A 123 -9.41 3.18 -10.68
N ARG A 124 -9.06 4.23 -9.94
CA ARG A 124 -9.30 5.63 -10.34
C ARG A 124 -8.45 6.07 -11.52
N LEU A 125 -7.24 5.54 -11.66
CA LEU A 125 -6.40 5.79 -12.83
C LEU A 125 -6.96 5.13 -14.08
N LEU A 126 -7.54 3.93 -13.95
CA LEU A 126 -8.21 3.25 -15.06
C LEU A 126 -9.48 3.99 -15.48
N ASP A 127 -10.31 4.46 -14.54
CA ASP A 127 -11.53 5.23 -14.86
C ASP A 127 -11.19 6.55 -15.58
N LYS A 128 -10.14 7.25 -15.12
CA LYS A 128 -9.64 8.47 -15.78
C LYS A 128 -9.06 8.20 -17.16
N HIS A 129 -8.37 7.08 -17.36
CA HIS A 129 -7.82 6.69 -18.67
C HIS A 129 -8.86 6.13 -19.64
N MET A 130 -9.93 5.51 -19.14
CA MET A 130 -11.04 4.99 -19.95
C MET A 130 -12.07 6.06 -20.30
N GLY A 131 -11.93 7.29 -19.80
CA GLY A 131 -12.84 8.40 -20.06
C GLY A 131 -14.21 8.24 -19.37
N TRP A 132 -14.29 7.40 -18.34
CA TRP A 132 -15.53 7.16 -17.59
C TRP A 132 -15.57 8.15 -16.44
N THR A 133 -15.86 9.41 -16.75
CA THR A 133 -16.27 10.38 -15.73
C THR A 133 -17.72 10.13 -15.39
N SER A 134 -17.97 9.60 -14.19
CA SER A 134 -19.25 9.75 -13.50
C SER A 134 -19.45 11.20 -13.06
#